data_AF-A0A519ZDV5-F1
#
_entry.id   AF-A0A519ZDV5-F1
#
_cell.length_a   1.000
_cell.length_b   1.000
_cell.length_c   1.000
_cell.angle_alpha   90.00
_cell.angle_beta   90.00
_cell.angle_gamma   90.00
#
_symmetry.space_group_name_H-M   'P 1'
#
loop_
_entity.id
_entity.type
_entity.pdbx_description
1 polymer ?
#
loop_
_entity_poly.entity_id
_entity_poly.type
_entity_poly.pdbx_seq_one_letter_code
_entity_poly.pdbx_strand_id
1 'polypeptide(L)'
;MQTEADYYALFEAYQRGELAAGERASLEARLSAEPRFRQLYSEFQDLTGTLHAYGERRRTRHKIGALHEAMLAAEATPLVETAPALTHSVNPMLRISRTERRLREFWNGHRATVGVAASVAVLAVFCTLLGLDLWRSANAPGASGVRELRLEVAQIVRNQRALNIKVNNQLTGEAGAPAVRENKFAGTGFALTADGYLITSAHVIKGADS
;
A
#
# COMPACT_ATOMS: atom_id res chain seq x y z
N MET A 1 12.95 -30.42 -40.84
CA MET A 1 12.70 -29.81 -39.52
C MET A 1 11.19 -29.86 -39.31
N GLN A 2 10.71 -30.33 -38.16
CA GLN A 2 9.28 -30.24 -37.85
C GLN A 2 8.88 -28.76 -37.73
N THR A 3 7.74 -28.40 -38.30
CA THR A 3 7.20 -27.03 -38.25
C THR A 3 6.49 -26.80 -36.91
N GLU A 4 6.24 -25.54 -36.56
CA GLU A 4 5.46 -25.20 -35.35
C GLU A 4 4.04 -25.81 -35.38
N ALA A 5 3.44 -25.91 -36.56
CA ALA A 5 2.14 -26.55 -36.73
C ALA A 5 2.16 -28.04 -36.39
N ASP A 6 3.24 -28.76 -36.75
CA ASP A 6 3.40 -30.18 -36.44
C ASP A 6 3.48 -30.40 -34.92
N TYR A 7 4.10 -29.47 -34.19
CA TYR A 7 4.15 -29.52 -32.73
C TYR A 7 2.79 -29.29 -32.09
N TYR A 8 1.99 -28.34 -32.59
CA TYR A 8 0.64 -28.12 -32.07
C TYR A 8 -0.28 -29.33 -32.28
N ALA A 9 -0.21 -29.97 -33.46
CA ALA A 9 -0.96 -31.20 -33.72
C ALA A 9 -0.58 -32.34 -32.75
N LEU A 10 0.72 -32.47 -32.46
CA LEU A 10 1.23 -33.44 -31.50
C LEU A 10 0.80 -33.13 -30.05
N PHE A 11 0.79 -31.85 -29.64
CA PHE A 11 0.27 -31.45 -28.33
C PHE A 11 -1.23 -31.67 -28.19
N GLU A 12 -1.98 -31.46 -29.27
CA GLU A 12 -3.42 -31.68 -29.30
C GLU A 12 -3.75 -33.18 -29.18
N ALA A 13 -3.06 -34.04 -29.93
CA ALA A 13 -3.16 -35.49 -29.80
C ALA A 13 -2.78 -35.98 -28.39
N TYR A 14 -1.77 -35.35 -27.77
CA TYR A 14 -1.40 -35.63 -26.37
C TYR A 14 -2.52 -35.28 -25.38
N GLN A 15 -3.17 -34.12 -25.53
CA GLN A 15 -4.27 -33.71 -24.65
C GLN A 15 -5.51 -34.62 -24.81
N ARG A 16 -5.79 -35.09 -26.03
CA ARG A 16 -6.91 -36.01 -26.30
C ARG A 16 -6.62 -37.46 -25.89
N GLY A 17 -5.37 -37.78 -25.54
CA GLY A 17 -4.96 -39.14 -25.21
C GLY A 17 -4.86 -40.07 -26.42
N GLU A 18 -4.68 -39.52 -27.62
CA GLU A 18 -4.63 -40.26 -28.89
C GLU A 18 -3.21 -40.76 -29.23
N LEU A 19 -2.19 -40.36 -28.45
CA LEU A 19 -0.81 -40.79 -28.66
C LEU A 19 -0.55 -42.22 -28.15
N ALA A 20 0.21 -42.99 -28.93
CA ALA A 20 0.71 -44.30 -28.51
C ALA A 20 1.66 -44.17 -27.31
N ALA A 21 1.73 -45.19 -26.46
CA ALA A 21 2.51 -45.14 -25.21
C ALA A 21 4.01 -44.79 -25.42
N GLY A 22 4.62 -45.29 -26.50
CA GLY A 22 6.01 -44.98 -26.85
C GLY A 22 6.21 -43.52 -27.30
N GLU A 23 5.29 -43.00 -28.10
CA GLU A 23 5.34 -41.60 -28.56
C GLU A 23 5.11 -40.64 -27.40
N ARG A 24 4.17 -40.98 -26.52
CA ARG A 24 3.91 -40.25 -25.29
C ARG A 24 5.15 -40.16 -24.39
N ALA A 25 5.83 -41.27 -24.15
CA ALA A 25 7.05 -41.28 -23.33
C ALA A 25 8.16 -40.43 -23.96
N SER A 26 8.31 -40.46 -25.29
CA SER A 26 9.28 -39.62 -25.98
C SER A 26 8.95 -38.12 -25.91
N LEU A 27 7.67 -37.75 -25.99
CA LEU A 27 7.19 -36.39 -25.81
C LEU A 27 7.45 -35.90 -24.39
N GLU A 28 7.10 -36.69 -23.37
CA GLU A 28 7.32 -36.36 -21.95
C GLU A 28 8.81 -36.21 -21.64
N ALA A 29 9.66 -37.08 -22.19
CA ALA A 29 11.10 -36.96 -22.10
C ALA A 29 11.60 -35.64 -22.69
N ARG A 30 11.11 -35.24 -23.89
CA ARG A 30 11.45 -33.95 -24.51
C ARG A 30 10.97 -32.75 -23.71
N LEU A 31 9.76 -32.80 -23.14
CA LEU A 31 9.25 -31.75 -22.24
C LEU A 31 10.09 -31.61 -20.97
N SER A 32 10.68 -32.71 -20.50
CA SER A 32 11.58 -32.69 -19.33
C SER A 32 12.98 -32.14 -19.66
N ALA A 33 13.50 -32.46 -20.85
CA ALA A 33 14.86 -32.11 -21.27
C ALA A 33 14.99 -30.68 -21.81
N GLU A 34 13.99 -30.18 -22.53
CA GLU A 34 14.06 -28.91 -23.26
C GLU A 34 13.16 -27.81 -22.64
N PRO A 35 13.74 -26.77 -22.02
CA PRO A 35 12.96 -25.69 -21.40
C PRO A 35 12.09 -24.91 -22.40
N ARG A 36 12.61 -24.66 -23.61
CA ARG A 36 11.88 -23.92 -24.66
C ARG A 36 10.66 -24.70 -25.16
N PHE A 37 10.79 -26.02 -25.31
CA PHE A 37 9.69 -26.87 -25.74
C PHE A 37 8.58 -26.93 -24.69
N ARG A 38 8.95 -26.92 -23.40
CA ARG A 38 8.01 -26.81 -22.28
C ARG A 38 7.23 -25.49 -22.31
N GLN A 39 7.91 -24.37 -22.60
CA GLN A 39 7.26 -23.06 -22.71
C GLN A 39 6.22 -23.04 -23.84
N LEU A 40 6.56 -23.56 -25.01
CA LEU A 40 5.63 -23.69 -26.13
C LEU A 40 4.39 -24.53 -25.75
N TYR A 41 4.59 -25.61 -25.00
CA TYR A 41 3.48 -26.44 -24.53
C TYR A 41 2.58 -25.69 -23.53
N SER A 42 3.14 -24.91 -22.59
CA SER A 42 2.34 -24.10 -21.68
C SER A 42 1.56 -22.99 -22.40
N GLU A 43 2.18 -22.32 -23.37
CA GLU A 43 1.50 -21.31 -24.19
C GLU A 43 0.33 -21.91 -24.98
N PHE A 44 0.54 -23.10 -25.55
CA PHE A 44 -0.52 -23.86 -26.21
C PHE A 44 -1.67 -24.21 -25.25
N GLN A 45 -1.36 -24.64 -24.02
CA GLN A 45 -2.37 -24.93 -23.00
C GLN A 45 -3.18 -23.68 -22.63
N ASP A 46 -2.51 -22.55 -22.40
CA ASP A 46 -3.15 -21.28 -22.04
C ASP A 46 -4.07 -20.78 -23.17
N LEU A 47 -3.59 -20.80 -24.41
CA LEU A 47 -4.38 -20.41 -25.58
C LEU A 47 -5.61 -21.30 -25.75
N THR A 48 -5.43 -22.61 -25.71
CA THR A 48 -6.53 -23.57 -25.91
C THR A 48 -7.55 -23.48 -24.76
N GLY A 49 -7.07 -23.31 -23.52
CA GLY A 49 -7.90 -23.12 -22.35
C GLY A 49 -8.77 -21.86 -22.41
N THR A 50 -8.19 -20.73 -22.84
CA THR A 50 -8.93 -19.47 -22.99
C THR A 50 -9.98 -19.55 -24.11
N LEU A 51 -9.66 -20.16 -25.25
CA LEU A 51 -10.61 -20.40 -26.34
C LEU A 51 -11.77 -21.30 -25.92
N HIS A 52 -11.48 -22.37 -25.18
CA HIS A 52 -12.50 -23.28 -24.66
C HIS A 52 -13.43 -22.56 -23.67
N ALA A 53 -12.88 -21.83 -22.71
CA ALA A 53 -13.66 -21.06 -21.73
C ALA A 53 -14.55 -20.01 -22.42
N TYR A 54 -14.03 -19.34 -23.45
CA TYR A 54 -14.81 -18.39 -24.26
C TYR A 54 -15.95 -19.09 -25.00
N GLY A 55 -15.69 -20.25 -25.61
CA GLY A 55 -16.70 -21.08 -26.28
C GLY A 55 -17.84 -21.48 -25.34
N GLU A 56 -17.52 -21.94 -24.13
CA GLU A 56 -18.51 -22.30 -23.11
C GLU A 56 -19.32 -21.08 -22.65
N ARG A 57 -18.68 -19.92 -22.46
CA ARG A 57 -19.39 -18.67 -22.15
C ARG A 57 -20.34 -18.26 -23.26
N ARG A 58 -19.96 -18.46 -24.53
CA ARG A 58 -20.84 -18.16 -25.67
C ARG A 58 -22.02 -19.13 -25.73
N ARG A 59 -21.78 -20.43 -25.56
CA ARG A 59 -22.83 -21.47 -25.51
C ARG A 59 -23.83 -21.23 -24.40
N THR A 60 -23.37 -20.89 -23.19
CA THR A 60 -24.24 -20.57 -22.05
C THR A 60 -25.10 -19.33 -22.31
N ARG A 61 -24.51 -18.26 -22.88
CA ARG A 61 -25.28 -17.07 -23.28
C ARG A 61 -26.36 -17.38 -24.32
N HIS A 62 -26.04 -18.19 -25.33
CA HIS A 62 -27.03 -18.62 -26.31
C HIS A 62 -28.14 -19.47 -25.69
N LYS A 63 -27.81 -20.41 -24.79
CA LYS A 63 -28.81 -21.21 -24.06
C LYS A 63 -29.75 -20.34 -23.24
N ILE A 64 -29.22 -19.37 -22.49
CA ILE A 64 -30.03 -18.43 -21.69
C ILE A 64 -30.90 -17.57 -22.60
N GLY A 65 -30.36 -17.06 -23.71
CA GLY A 65 -31.13 -16.28 -24.68
C GLY A 65 -32.30 -17.08 -25.26
N ALA A 66 -32.04 -18.30 -25.70
CA ALA A 66 -33.07 -19.19 -26.24
C ALA A 66 -34.15 -19.53 -25.20
N LEU A 67 -33.77 -19.78 -23.95
CA LEU A 67 -34.73 -20.01 -22.86
C LEU A 67 -35.56 -18.76 -22.57
N HIS A 68 -34.95 -17.58 -22.61
CA HIS A 68 -35.65 -16.32 -22.39
C HIS A 68 -36.68 -16.05 -23.51
N GLU A 69 -36.30 -16.25 -24.76
CA GLU A 69 -37.23 -16.15 -25.90
C GLU A 69 -38.37 -17.15 -25.79
N ALA A 70 -38.08 -18.40 -25.41
CA ALA A 70 -39.11 -19.42 -25.18
C ALA A 70 -40.08 -19.05 -24.06
N MET A 71 -39.59 -18.45 -22.96
CA MET A 71 -40.44 -17.96 -21.86
C MET A 71 -41.34 -16.81 -22.31
N LEU A 72 -40.80 -15.83 -23.05
CA LEU A 72 -41.60 -14.71 -23.56
C LEU A 72 -42.67 -15.19 -24.56
N ALA A 73 -42.35 -16.17 -25.40
CA ALA A 73 -43.32 -16.77 -26.32
C ALA A 73 -44.44 -17.53 -25.58
N ALA A 74 -44.11 -18.22 -24.48
CA ALA A 74 -45.09 -18.90 -23.63
C ALA A 74 -45.96 -17.92 -22.82
N GLU A 75 -45.45 -16.74 -22.47
CA GLU A 75 -46.21 -15.69 -21.78
C GLU A 75 -47.10 -14.88 -22.74
N ALA A 76 -46.68 -14.74 -24.01
CA ALA A 76 -47.42 -14.04 -25.06
C ALA A 76 -48.55 -14.88 -25.69
N THR A 77 -48.63 -16.18 -25.41
CA THR A 77 -49.75 -17.03 -25.81
C THR A 77 -50.80 -17.04 -24.69
N PRO A 78 -51.95 -16.36 -24.84
CA PRO A 78 -53.04 -16.47 -23.86
C PRO A 78 -53.67 -17.85 -24.00
N LEU A 79 -53.21 -18.81 -23.20
CA LEU A 79 -53.81 -20.15 -23.15
C LEU A 79 -55.17 -20.08 -22.42
N VAL A 80 -56.23 -19.80 -23.18
CA VAL A 80 -57.41 -20.64 -23.11
C VAL A 80 -57.06 -21.89 -23.92
N GLU A 81 -56.47 -22.89 -23.28
CA GLU A 81 -56.68 -24.29 -23.65
C GLU A 81 -56.02 -25.24 -22.64
N THR A 82 -56.86 -26.11 -22.12
CA THR A 82 -56.60 -27.29 -21.30
C THR A 82 -55.56 -28.22 -21.91
N ALA A 83 -54.42 -28.42 -21.22
CA ALA A 83 -53.51 -29.54 -21.42
C ALA A 83 -52.86 -29.95 -20.08
N PRO A 84 -52.55 -31.25 -19.87
CA PRO A 84 -52.43 -31.86 -18.55
C PRO A 84 -51.15 -31.44 -17.81
N ALA A 85 -51.26 -31.42 -16.48
CA ALA A 85 -50.23 -31.00 -15.55
C ALA A 85 -48.87 -31.67 -15.83
N LEU A 86 -47.86 -30.85 -16.16
CA LEU A 86 -46.46 -31.26 -16.19
C LEU A 86 -46.00 -31.61 -14.77
N THR A 87 -45.95 -32.90 -14.46
CA THR A 87 -45.42 -33.46 -13.22
C THR A 87 -43.89 -33.52 -13.25
N HIS A 88 -43.21 -32.37 -13.23
CA HIS A 88 -41.86 -32.30 -12.65
C HIS A 88 -41.54 -30.87 -12.20
N SER A 89 -41.81 -30.58 -10.92
CA SER A 89 -41.25 -29.42 -10.25
C SER A 89 -39.81 -29.73 -9.82
N VAL A 90 -38.86 -29.71 -10.76
CA VAL A 90 -37.42 -29.71 -10.42
C VAL A 90 -37.00 -28.27 -10.07
N ASN A 91 -37.61 -27.77 -9.02
CA ASN A 91 -37.07 -26.73 -8.16
C ASN A 91 -37.98 -26.76 -6.94
N PRO A 92 -37.53 -27.24 -5.76
CA PRO A 92 -38.22 -26.85 -4.56
C PRO A 92 -38.17 -25.32 -4.58
N MET A 93 -39.32 -24.67 -4.74
CA MET A 93 -39.42 -23.23 -4.52
C MET A 93 -38.79 -23.01 -3.15
N LEU A 94 -37.56 -22.48 -3.12
CA LEU A 94 -37.00 -21.93 -1.89
C LEU A 94 -38.05 -20.92 -1.47
N ARG A 95 -38.79 -21.24 -0.42
CA ARG A 95 -39.82 -20.36 0.13
C ARG A 95 -39.06 -19.20 0.73
N ILE A 96 -38.68 -18.26 -0.12
CA ILE A 96 -38.10 -16.98 0.26
C ILE A 96 -39.02 -16.44 1.35
N SER A 97 -38.47 -16.33 2.56
CA SER A 97 -39.23 -15.88 3.71
C SER A 97 -39.88 -14.54 3.39
N ARG A 98 -41.06 -14.23 3.98
CA ARG A 98 -41.74 -12.94 3.71
C ARG A 98 -40.82 -11.75 3.99
N THR A 99 -39.92 -11.90 4.96
CA THR A 99 -38.89 -10.94 5.32
C THR A 99 -37.84 -10.78 4.23
N GLU A 100 -37.31 -11.87 3.67
CA GLU A 100 -36.34 -11.84 2.59
C GLU A 100 -36.91 -11.28 1.29
N ARG A 101 -38.19 -11.53 1.00
CA ARG A 101 -38.88 -10.92 -0.15
C ARG A 101 -38.97 -9.39 0.00
N ARG A 102 -39.41 -8.91 1.17
CA ARG A 102 -39.47 -7.47 1.48
C ARG A 102 -38.10 -6.83 1.46
N LEU A 103 -37.09 -7.52 1.99
CA LEU A 103 -35.71 -7.04 1.96
C LEU A 103 -35.23 -6.90 0.51
N ARG A 104 -35.47 -7.90 -0.33
CA ARG A 104 -35.08 -7.87 -1.75
C ARG A 104 -35.79 -6.77 -2.54
N GLU A 105 -37.09 -6.57 -2.30
CA GLU A 105 -37.86 -5.46 -2.90
C GLU A 105 -37.31 -4.10 -2.46
N PHE A 106 -37.02 -3.94 -1.16
CA PHE A 106 -36.41 -2.73 -0.61
C PHE A 106 -35.03 -2.44 -1.22
N TRP A 107 -34.15 -3.44 -1.27
CA TRP A 107 -32.81 -3.32 -1.87
C TRP A 107 -32.87 -3.00 -3.37
N ASN A 108 -33.77 -3.65 -4.11
CA ASN A 108 -33.94 -3.39 -5.54
C ASN A 108 -34.45 -1.96 -5.82
N GLY A 109 -35.32 -1.44 -4.96
CA GLY A 109 -35.84 -0.07 -5.06
C GLY A 109 -34.87 1.01 -4.60
N HIS A 110 -34.06 0.75 -3.57
CA HIS A 110 -33.21 1.76 -2.92
C HIS A 110 -31.72 1.65 -3.25
N ARG A 111 -31.28 0.71 -4.10
CA ARG A 111 -29.87 0.58 -4.52
C ARG A 111 -29.26 1.87 -5.07
N ALA A 112 -30.04 2.67 -5.80
CA ALA A 112 -29.59 3.94 -6.36
C ALA A 112 -29.38 5.00 -5.27
N THR A 113 -30.33 5.14 -4.34
CA THR A 113 -30.25 6.12 -3.25
C THR A 113 -29.20 5.74 -2.21
N VAL A 114 -29.05 4.44 -1.91
CA VAL A 114 -27.98 3.92 -1.04
C VAL A 114 -26.60 4.17 -1.64
N GLY A 115 -26.43 3.99 -2.95
CA GLY A 115 -25.17 4.29 -3.62
C GLY A 115 -24.78 5.77 -3.52
N VAL A 116 -25.75 6.68 -3.69
CA VAL A 116 -25.54 8.13 -3.54
C VAL A 116 -25.24 8.50 -2.09
N ALA A 117 -25.98 7.96 -1.12
CA ALA A 117 -25.72 8.22 0.30
C ALA A 117 -24.33 7.73 0.72
N ALA A 118 -23.93 6.54 0.26
CA ALA A 118 -22.62 5.97 0.56
C ALA A 118 -21.48 6.82 -0.02
N SER A 119 -21.59 7.32 -1.26
CA SER A 119 -20.55 8.16 -1.84
C SER A 119 -20.42 9.49 -1.10
N VAL A 120 -21.53 10.12 -0.71
CA VAL A 120 -21.53 11.36 0.09
C VAL A 120 -20.91 11.12 1.47
N ALA A 121 -21.24 10.01 2.14
CA ALA A 121 -20.66 9.68 3.44
C ALA A 121 -19.15 9.45 3.36
N VAL A 122 -18.69 8.69 2.36
CA VAL A 122 -17.27 8.46 2.12
C VAL A 122 -16.55 9.78 1.86
N LEU A 123 -17.07 10.61 0.96
CA LEU A 123 -16.48 11.91 0.62
C LEU A 123 -16.43 12.83 1.85
N ALA A 124 -17.50 12.89 2.64
CA ALA A 124 -17.55 13.69 3.86
C ALA A 124 -16.50 13.26 4.89
N VAL A 125 -16.33 11.95 5.12
CA VAL A 125 -15.32 11.42 6.03
C VAL A 125 -13.91 11.75 5.53
N PHE A 126 -13.63 11.52 4.25
CA PHE A 126 -12.33 11.84 3.66
C PHE A 126 -12.02 13.34 3.71
N CYS A 127 -12.97 14.20 3.33
CA CYS A 127 -12.81 15.63 3.42
C CYS A 127 -12.58 16.11 4.85
N THR A 128 -13.25 15.50 5.84
CA THR A 128 -13.09 15.88 7.24
C THR A 128 -11.72 15.45 7.77
N LEU A 129 -11.30 14.22 7.51
CA LEU A 129 -10.01 13.71 7.98
C LEU A 129 -8.84 14.43 7.29
N LEU A 130 -8.89 14.58 5.97
CA LEU A 130 -7.87 15.31 5.22
C LEU A 130 -7.86 16.80 5.57
N GLY A 131 -9.03 17.41 5.76
CA GLY A 131 -9.14 18.81 6.17
C GLY A 131 -8.57 19.06 7.55
N LEU A 132 -8.84 18.17 8.51
CA LEU A 132 -8.25 18.24 9.85
C LEU A 132 -6.74 18.04 9.81
N ASP A 133 -6.23 17.12 8.98
CA ASP A 133 -4.80 16.87 8.86
C ASP A 133 -4.08 18.05 8.20
N LEU A 134 -4.64 18.62 7.12
CA LEU A 134 -4.13 19.84 6.50
C LEU A 134 -4.14 21.01 7.48
N TRP A 135 -5.25 21.23 8.18
CA TRP A 135 -5.37 22.32 9.15
C TRP A 135 -4.39 22.13 10.32
N ARG A 136 -4.25 20.92 10.83
CA ARG A 136 -3.24 20.59 11.86
C ARG A 136 -1.83 20.80 11.33
N SER A 137 -1.51 20.38 10.11
CA SER A 137 -0.16 20.58 9.56
C SER A 137 0.18 22.05 9.35
N ALA A 138 -0.80 22.88 8.99
CA ALA A 138 -0.63 24.31 8.80
C ALA A 138 -0.56 25.10 10.13
N ASN A 139 -1.28 24.64 11.17
CA ASN A 139 -1.37 25.34 12.47
C ASN A 139 -0.57 24.67 13.58
N ALA A 140 0.01 23.50 13.36
CA ALA A 140 0.93 22.91 14.30
C ALA A 140 2.15 23.83 14.35
N PRO A 141 2.59 24.27 15.54
CA PRO A 141 3.89 24.89 15.68
C PRO A 141 4.88 23.87 15.15
N GLY A 142 5.49 24.17 14.00
CA GLY A 142 6.47 23.29 13.38
C GLY A 142 7.50 22.89 14.43
N ALA A 143 8.18 21.75 14.23
CA ALA A 143 9.21 21.28 15.16
C ALA A 143 10.23 22.39 15.56
N SER A 144 10.38 23.44 14.74
CA SER A 144 11.08 24.69 15.05
C SER A 144 10.51 25.45 16.26
N GLY A 145 9.20 25.72 16.35
CA GLY A 145 8.61 26.48 17.46
C GLY A 145 8.71 25.76 18.81
N VAL A 146 8.52 24.43 18.81
CA VAL A 146 8.76 23.61 20.01
C VAL A 146 10.27 23.57 20.36
N ARG A 147 11.15 23.58 19.36
CA ARG A 147 12.60 23.63 19.59
C ARG A 147 13.04 24.97 20.14
N GLU A 148 12.50 26.08 19.66
CA GLU A 148 12.74 27.43 20.15
C GLU A 148 12.28 27.56 21.61
N LEU A 149 11.05 27.12 21.92
CA LEU A 149 10.56 27.08 23.30
C LEU A 149 11.45 26.22 24.21
N ARG A 150 11.91 25.05 23.74
CA ARG A 150 12.84 24.20 24.50
C ARG A 150 14.19 24.88 24.75
N LEU A 151 14.71 25.60 23.77
CA LEU A 151 15.96 26.35 23.90
C LEU A 151 15.81 27.51 24.88
N GLU A 152 14.69 28.23 24.82
CA GLU A 152 14.37 29.34 25.73
C GLU A 152 14.21 28.84 27.18
N VAL A 153 13.47 27.74 27.39
CA VAL A 153 13.36 27.10 28.71
C VAL A 153 14.73 26.63 29.21
N ALA A 154 15.55 26.01 28.36
CA ALA A 154 16.90 25.59 28.74
C ALA A 154 17.81 26.78 29.09
N GLN A 155 17.64 27.93 28.44
CA GLN A 155 18.34 29.16 28.79
C GLN A 155 17.86 29.73 30.12
N ILE A 156 16.55 29.75 30.38
CA ILE A 156 15.98 30.20 31.66
C ILE A 156 16.50 29.33 32.81
N VAL A 157 16.49 28.00 32.65
CA VAL A 157 17.01 27.06 33.67
C VAL A 157 18.50 27.31 33.94
N ARG A 158 19.31 27.53 32.90
CA ARG A 158 20.73 27.86 33.05
C ARG A 158 20.93 29.18 33.81
N ASN A 159 20.15 30.21 33.48
CA ASN A 159 20.20 31.50 34.16
C ASN A 159 19.76 31.40 35.63
N GLN A 160 18.71 30.64 35.92
CA GLN A 160 18.26 30.38 37.30
C GLN A 160 19.30 29.63 38.11
N ARG A 161 19.96 28.62 37.52
CA ARG A 161 21.04 27.88 38.20
C ARG A 161 22.25 28.78 38.47
N ALA A 162 22.65 29.61 37.50
CA ALA A 162 23.72 30.57 37.68
C ALA A 162 23.39 31.62 38.75
N LEU A 163 22.14 32.09 38.78
CA LEU A 163 21.66 33.00 39.82
C LEU A 163 21.68 32.33 41.19
N ASN A 164 21.20 31.09 41.30
CA ASN A 164 21.21 30.33 42.54
C ASN A 164 22.64 30.13 43.08
N ILE A 165 23.60 29.79 42.22
CA ILE A 165 25.02 29.69 42.60
C ILE A 165 25.57 31.03 43.09
N LYS A 166 25.31 32.13 42.37
CA LYS A 166 25.76 33.48 42.78
C LYS A 166 25.16 33.90 44.12
N VAL A 167 23.86 33.68 44.30
CA VAL A 167 23.14 33.99 45.54
C VAL A 167 23.66 33.12 46.68
N ASN A 168 23.86 31.82 46.44
CA ASN A 168 24.42 30.91 47.44
C ASN A 168 25.84 31.35 47.84
N ASN A 169 26.72 31.65 46.88
CA ASN A 169 28.08 32.13 47.16
C ASN A 169 28.10 33.48 47.88
N GLN A 170 27.12 34.36 47.63
CA GLN A 170 26.93 35.62 48.37
C GLN A 170 26.42 35.39 49.80
N LEU A 171 25.54 34.40 50.01
CA LEU A 171 24.98 34.04 51.30
C LEU A 171 25.94 33.23 52.17
N THR A 172 26.78 32.36 51.57
CA THR A 172 27.76 31.53 52.29
C THR A 172 29.07 32.26 52.62
N GLY A 173 29.18 33.55 52.29
CA GLY A 173 30.17 34.42 52.92
C GLY A 173 31.64 33.98 52.78
N GLU A 174 32.04 33.37 51.67
CA GLU A 174 33.47 33.26 51.33
C GLU A 174 33.94 34.55 50.66
N ALA A 175 33.98 35.62 51.46
CA ALA A 175 34.83 36.76 51.18
C ALA A 175 36.24 36.43 51.69
N GLY A 176 37.13 35.97 50.82
CA GLY A 176 38.51 35.75 51.27
C GLY A 176 39.43 34.89 50.40
N ALA A 177 39.54 35.15 49.12
CA ALA A 177 40.79 34.89 48.40
C ALA A 177 40.97 35.98 47.33
N PRO A 178 42.14 36.63 47.21
CA PRO A 178 42.37 37.55 46.12
C PRO A 178 42.12 36.76 44.83
N ALA A 179 41.30 37.33 43.95
CA ALA A 179 41.09 36.77 42.63
C ALA A 179 42.47 36.56 42.01
N VAL A 180 42.91 35.29 41.93
CA VAL A 180 43.97 34.90 41.03
C VAL A 180 43.49 35.41 39.69
N ARG A 181 44.18 36.40 39.13
CA ARG A 181 43.89 36.94 37.80
C ARG A 181 43.91 35.74 36.86
N GLU A 182 42.73 35.26 36.52
CA GLU A 182 42.56 34.17 35.58
C GLU A 182 42.92 34.78 34.23
N ASN A 183 44.18 34.60 33.84
CA ASN A 183 44.70 35.06 32.56
C ASN A 183 43.89 34.34 31.48
N LYS A 184 42.89 35.03 30.92
CA LYS A 184 41.93 34.49 29.94
C LYS A 184 42.58 34.15 28.59
N PHE A 185 43.89 34.34 28.48
CA PHE A 185 44.67 34.16 27.28
C PHE A 185 45.86 33.26 27.60
N ALA A 186 45.78 32.02 27.14
CA ALA A 186 46.91 31.09 27.07
C ALA A 186 47.35 31.00 25.61
N GLY A 187 48.62 31.31 25.33
CA GLY A 187 49.20 31.21 24.00
C GLY A 187 50.35 30.20 23.99
N THR A 188 50.48 29.47 22.88
CA THR A 188 51.66 28.64 22.61
C THR A 188 52.66 29.43 21.76
N GLY A 189 53.94 29.22 21.97
CA GLY A 189 55.00 29.88 21.22
C GLY A 189 56.22 29.00 21.04
N PHE A 190 56.99 29.27 20.00
CA PHE A 190 58.23 28.56 19.67
C PHE A 190 59.42 29.52 19.76
N ALA A 191 60.49 29.10 20.42
CA ALA A 191 61.75 29.84 20.46
C ALA A 191 62.53 29.58 19.18
N LEU A 192 62.91 30.65 18.47
CA LEU A 192 63.70 30.59 17.24
C LEU A 192 65.20 30.51 17.52
N THR A 193 65.67 31.20 18.56
CA THR A 193 67.09 31.34 18.87
C THR A 193 67.30 31.36 20.38
N ALA A 194 68.43 30.82 20.86
CA ALA A 194 68.82 30.88 22.26
C ALA A 194 68.94 32.31 22.82
N ASP A 195 69.07 33.30 21.93
CA ASP A 195 69.17 34.73 22.25
C ASP A 195 67.80 35.38 22.58
N GLY A 196 66.73 34.60 22.68
CA GLY A 196 65.45 35.05 23.23
C GLY A 196 64.38 35.47 22.22
N TYR A 197 64.58 35.20 20.93
CA TYR A 197 63.55 35.43 19.91
C TYR A 197 62.49 34.32 19.94
N LEU A 198 61.23 34.69 20.19
CA LEU A 198 60.09 33.77 20.28
C LEU A 198 58.96 34.22 19.35
N ILE A 199 58.37 33.26 18.62
CA ILE A 199 57.16 33.49 17.82
C ILE A 199 55.96 33.05 18.64
N THR A 200 55.02 33.96 18.86
CA THR A 200 53.70 33.67 19.43
C THR A 200 52.63 34.52 18.75
N SER A 201 51.36 34.20 18.97
CA SER A 201 50.25 34.90 18.35
C SER A 201 50.16 36.36 18.82
N ALA A 202 50.09 37.30 17.88
CA ALA A 202 50.15 38.74 18.16
C ALA A 202 49.09 39.25 19.17
N HIS A 203 47.92 38.64 19.20
CA HIS A 203 46.83 39.02 20.12
C HIS A 203 47.09 38.60 21.58
N VAL A 204 48.03 37.68 21.83
CA VAL A 204 48.40 37.24 23.19
C VAL A 204 49.36 38.25 23.84
N ILE A 205 50.15 38.97 23.03
CA ILE A 205 51.14 39.96 23.51
C ILE A 205 50.52 41.35 23.64
N LYS A 206 49.58 41.70 22.74
CA LYS A 206 49.02 43.04 22.64
C LYS A 206 48.08 43.33 23.83
N GLY A 207 48.64 43.86 24.92
CA GLY A 207 47.94 44.14 26.17
C GLY A 207 48.34 43.25 27.34
N ALA A 208 49.41 42.46 27.22
CA ALA A 208 50.05 41.80 28.34
C ALA A 208 50.75 42.85 29.22
N ASP A 209 50.01 43.38 30.19
CA ASP A 209 50.54 44.18 31.30
C ASP A 209 50.86 43.22 32.45
N SER A 210 52.09 43.26 32.95
CA SER A 210 52.63 42.35 33.98
C SER A 210 51.91 42.42 35.31
#